data_AF-A0A497KL33-F1
#
_entry.id   AF-A0A497KL33-F1
#
_cell.length_a   1.000
_cell.length_b   1.000
_cell.length_c   1.000
_cell.angle_alpha   90.00
_cell.angle_beta   90.00
_cell.angle_gamma   90.00
#
_symmetry.space_group_name_H-M   'P 1'
#
loop_
_entity.id
_entity.type
_entity.pdbx_description
1 polymer ?
#
loop_
_entity_poly.entity_id
_entity_poly.type
_entity_poly.pdbx_seq_one_letter_code
_entity_poly.pdbx_strand_id
1 'polypeptide(L)'
;DNIETKVIHGSSIFTSITDTGLSIYKFGKTVTIPLPEKGPVDTAIRTIKENYEHGLHTLILLDLNMAEEKYLTIPHAIKRLIDTGEFNPETLLVGAARLGSRFPAIKADTAKELLHHDFGEPPHTIIAPGKLHFMEEEALEALADCPRKVIQNHKPVGETDRLITKYSVGCRKVLDELKARNLPVEITSEQLEELLKHTENYLYDSEYYRVDKKATALTCVAYAEGILDALKLLGIVDFEW
;
A
#
# COMPACT_ATOMS: atom_id res chain seq x y z
N ASP A 1 -42.09 17.85 -4.86
CA ASP A 1 -40.91 18.43 -4.19
C ASP A 1 -41.17 19.01 -2.80
N ASN A 2 -42.01 18.37 -1.96
CA ASN A 2 -42.25 18.84 -0.59
C ASN A 2 -42.62 17.66 0.34
N ILE A 3 -41.81 16.60 0.31
CA ILE A 3 -41.95 15.46 1.22
C ILE A 3 -41.12 15.76 2.46
N GLU A 4 -41.75 15.81 3.64
CA GLU A 4 -41.05 15.97 4.90
C GLU A 4 -40.15 14.76 5.15
N THR A 5 -38.85 15.01 5.37
CA THR A 5 -37.85 13.96 5.59
C THR A 5 -37.07 14.23 6.86
N LYS A 6 -36.69 13.16 7.56
CA LYS A 6 -35.89 13.20 8.78
C LYS A 6 -34.89 12.05 8.78
N VAL A 7 -33.66 12.31 9.23
CA VAL A 7 -32.62 11.29 9.43
C VAL A 7 -32.71 10.76 10.86
N ILE A 8 -32.72 9.44 11.01
CA ILE A 8 -32.60 8.75 12.30
C ILE A 8 -31.29 7.97 12.25
N HIS A 9 -30.36 8.31 13.14
CA HIS A 9 -29.06 7.65 13.22
C HIS A 9 -29.16 6.26 13.88
N GLY A 10 -28.21 5.39 13.56
CA GLY A 10 -28.10 4.05 14.15
C GLY A 10 -26.64 3.61 14.24
N SER A 11 -26.42 2.45 14.88
CA SER A 11 -25.11 1.82 14.95
C SER A 11 -24.62 1.43 13.56
N SER A 12 -23.32 1.58 13.32
CA SER A 12 -22.70 1.33 12.03
C SER A 12 -21.41 0.56 12.19
N ILE A 13 -21.00 -0.19 11.15
CA ILE A 13 -19.70 -0.84 11.12
C ILE A 13 -18.56 0.14 11.37
N PHE A 14 -18.70 1.39 10.89
CA PHE A 14 -17.73 2.46 11.10
C PHE A 14 -17.49 2.81 12.58
N THR A 15 -18.47 2.54 13.44
CA THR A 15 -18.32 2.71 14.89
C THR A 15 -17.97 1.40 15.58
N SER A 16 -18.58 0.28 15.16
CA SER A 16 -18.39 -1.03 15.81
C SER A 16 -17.00 -1.62 15.58
N ILE A 17 -16.22 -1.15 14.59
CA ILE A 17 -14.85 -1.60 14.38
C ILE A 17 -13.91 -1.34 15.57
N THR A 18 -14.30 -0.50 16.52
CA THR A 18 -13.54 -0.27 17.76
C THR A 18 -13.47 -1.52 18.64
N ASP A 19 -14.36 -2.49 18.45
CA ASP A 19 -14.33 -3.78 19.13
C ASP A 19 -13.03 -4.57 18.83
N THR A 20 -12.33 -4.22 17.75
CA THR A 20 -11.01 -4.78 17.40
C THR A 20 -9.87 -4.21 18.24
N GLY A 21 -10.13 -3.15 19.02
CA GLY A 21 -9.12 -2.42 19.80
C GLY A 21 -8.28 -1.43 19.00
N LEU A 22 -8.49 -1.33 17.68
CA LEU A 22 -7.85 -0.32 16.85
C LEU A 22 -8.47 1.06 17.07
N SER A 23 -7.63 2.10 17.08
CA SER A 23 -8.07 3.48 17.31
C SER A 23 -8.86 4.00 16.11
N ILE A 24 -10.09 4.46 16.37
CA ILE A 24 -10.97 5.04 15.35
C ILE A 24 -10.33 6.26 14.64
N TYR A 25 -9.49 7.03 15.36
CA TYR A 25 -8.79 8.20 14.82
C TYR A 25 -7.69 7.86 13.82
N LYS A 26 -7.30 6.59 13.74
CA LYS A 26 -6.27 6.10 12.83
C LYS A 26 -6.84 5.38 11.62
N PHE A 27 -8.15 5.37 11.44
CA PHE A 27 -8.74 4.87 10.19
C PHE A 27 -8.67 5.95 9.12
N GLY A 28 -8.11 5.57 7.97
CA GLY A 28 -8.03 6.40 6.78
C GLY A 28 -9.20 6.17 5.84
N LYS A 29 -8.91 6.27 4.54
CA LYS A 29 -9.91 6.08 3.49
C LYS A 29 -10.45 4.65 3.53
N THR A 30 -11.77 4.51 3.60
CA THR A 30 -12.46 3.20 3.52
C THR A 30 -12.62 2.77 2.07
N VAL A 31 -12.61 1.46 1.83
CA VAL A 31 -12.77 0.87 0.48
C VAL A 31 -13.67 -0.36 0.53
N THR A 32 -14.25 -0.72 -0.61
CA THR A 32 -15.06 -1.94 -0.76
C THR A 32 -14.39 -2.90 -1.73
N ILE A 33 -14.30 -4.18 -1.38
CA ILE A 33 -13.97 -5.24 -2.33
C ILE A 33 -15.28 -5.69 -2.99
N PRO A 34 -15.47 -5.47 -4.31
CA PRO A 34 -16.70 -5.83 -5.01
C PRO A 34 -16.89 -7.35 -5.07
N LEU A 35 -18.06 -7.86 -5.44
CA LEU A 35 -18.19 -9.26 -5.89
C LEU A 35 -17.38 -9.47 -7.19
N PRO A 36 -16.90 -10.70 -7.49
CA PRO A 36 -16.11 -10.98 -8.70
C PRO A 36 -16.75 -10.47 -10.00
N GLU A 37 -18.07 -10.63 -10.13
CA GLU A 37 -18.86 -10.20 -11.28
C GLU A 37 -19.01 -8.67 -11.42
N LYS A 38 -18.76 -7.90 -10.34
CA LYS A 38 -18.96 -6.44 -10.32
C LYS A 38 -17.68 -5.64 -10.58
N GLY A 39 -16.51 -6.24 -10.47
CA GLY A 39 -15.25 -5.57 -10.79
C GLY A 39 -14.01 -6.13 -10.10
N PRO A 40 -12.83 -5.57 -10.42
CA PRO A 40 -11.56 -6.01 -9.87
C PRO A 40 -11.29 -5.40 -8.48
N VAL A 41 -10.16 -5.77 -7.86
CA VAL A 41 -9.79 -5.35 -6.50
C VAL A 41 -8.68 -4.29 -6.45
N ASP A 42 -8.27 -3.75 -7.59
CA ASP A 42 -7.15 -2.79 -7.70
C ASP A 42 -7.33 -1.56 -6.82
N THR A 43 -8.57 -1.06 -6.73
CA THR A 43 -8.90 0.09 -5.88
C THR A 43 -8.70 -0.22 -4.40
N ALA A 44 -9.00 -1.44 -3.96
CA ALA A 44 -8.74 -1.86 -2.57
C ALA A 44 -7.24 -1.90 -2.28
N ILE A 45 -6.45 -2.52 -3.16
CA ILE A 45 -4.98 -2.58 -3.02
C ILE A 45 -4.38 -1.17 -2.99
N ARG A 46 -4.80 -0.31 -3.92
CA ARG A 46 -4.32 1.09 -3.98
C ARG A 46 -4.66 1.84 -2.69
N THR A 47 -5.90 1.75 -2.20
CA THR A 47 -6.29 2.44 -0.96
C THR A 47 -5.59 1.91 0.28
N ILE A 48 -5.30 0.60 0.35
CA ILE A 48 -4.47 0.05 1.45
C ILE A 48 -3.07 0.66 1.41
N LYS A 49 -2.43 0.71 0.23
CA LYS A 49 -1.09 1.32 0.06
C LYS A 49 -1.10 2.81 0.43
N GLU A 50 -2.09 3.58 -0.06
CA GLU A 50 -2.29 5.00 0.28
C GLU A 50 -2.42 5.22 1.80
N ASN A 51 -3.22 4.40 2.49
CA ASN A 51 -3.36 4.52 3.94
C ASN A 51 -2.07 4.13 4.68
N TYR A 52 -1.33 3.12 4.20
CA TYR A 52 -0.04 2.71 4.78
C TYR A 52 1.01 3.81 4.67
N GLU A 53 1.04 4.59 3.58
CA GLU A 53 1.91 5.78 3.44
C GLU A 53 1.71 6.78 4.59
N HIS A 54 0.50 6.86 5.13
CA HIS A 54 0.15 7.74 6.24
C HIS A 54 0.09 7.01 7.60
N GLY A 55 0.44 5.73 7.65
CA GLY A 55 0.35 4.91 8.86
C GLY A 55 -1.09 4.65 9.34
N LEU A 56 -2.09 4.80 8.48
CA LEU A 56 -3.52 4.67 8.79
C LEU A 56 -4.03 3.23 8.55
N HIS A 57 -4.99 2.80 9.36
CA HIS A 57 -5.76 1.58 9.14
C HIS A 57 -6.74 1.77 7.99
N THR A 58 -6.98 0.70 7.23
CA THR A 58 -7.98 0.67 6.17
C THR A 58 -9.13 -0.20 6.60
N LEU A 59 -10.33 0.37 6.73
CA LEU A 59 -11.56 -0.43 6.80
C LEU A 59 -11.91 -0.90 5.38
N ILE A 60 -12.06 -2.21 5.22
CA ILE A 60 -12.37 -2.86 3.95
C ILE A 60 -13.75 -3.51 4.08
N LEU A 61 -14.72 -2.89 3.42
CA LEU A 61 -16.07 -3.42 3.31
C LEU A 61 -16.10 -4.54 2.27
N LEU A 62 -16.93 -5.54 2.51
CA LEU A 62 -17.10 -6.66 1.58
C LEU A 62 -18.47 -6.55 0.92
N ASP A 63 -18.47 -6.59 -0.40
CA ASP A 63 -19.69 -6.41 -1.19
C ASP A 63 -20.64 -7.62 -1.05
N LEU A 64 -21.91 -7.34 -1.29
CA LEU A 64 -23.00 -8.28 -1.15
C LEU A 64 -24.08 -8.01 -2.20
N ASN A 65 -24.86 -9.04 -2.50
CA ASN A 65 -26.06 -8.96 -3.31
C ASN A 65 -27.19 -9.63 -2.53
N MET A 66 -28.03 -8.81 -1.88
CA MET A 66 -29.17 -9.29 -1.08
C MET A 66 -30.20 -10.04 -1.92
N ALA A 67 -30.42 -9.64 -3.18
CA ALA A 67 -31.44 -10.26 -4.04
C ALA A 67 -31.04 -11.70 -4.46
N GLU A 68 -29.74 -11.97 -4.54
CA GLU A 68 -29.19 -13.28 -4.90
C GLU A 68 -28.61 -14.03 -3.69
N GLU A 69 -28.78 -13.49 -2.47
CA GLU A 69 -28.19 -14.03 -1.22
C GLU A 69 -26.68 -14.31 -1.31
N LYS A 70 -25.95 -13.50 -2.09
CA LYS A 70 -24.50 -13.62 -2.26
C LYS A 70 -23.78 -12.65 -1.34
N TYR A 71 -22.84 -13.16 -0.55
CA TYR A 71 -22.00 -12.38 0.34
C TYR A 71 -20.54 -12.70 0.08
N LEU A 72 -19.70 -11.67 -0.02
CA LEU A 72 -18.28 -11.88 -0.06
C LEU A 72 -17.77 -12.16 1.38
N THR A 73 -17.11 -13.31 1.57
CA THR A 73 -16.52 -13.70 2.86
C THR A 73 -15.08 -13.21 2.97
N ILE A 74 -14.51 -13.19 4.19
CA ILE A 74 -13.11 -12.82 4.42
C ILE A 74 -12.16 -13.72 3.62
N PRO A 75 -12.25 -15.06 3.66
CA PRO A 75 -11.41 -15.91 2.84
C PRO A 75 -11.50 -15.62 1.34
N HIS A 76 -12.72 -15.44 0.80
CA HIS A 76 -12.89 -15.14 -0.62
C HIS A 76 -12.30 -13.77 -0.98
N ALA A 77 -12.51 -12.75 -0.16
CA ALA A 77 -11.94 -11.42 -0.37
C ALA A 77 -10.40 -11.43 -0.34
N ILE A 78 -9.80 -12.11 0.65
CA ILE A 78 -8.35 -12.25 0.75
C ILE A 78 -7.79 -13.00 -0.45
N LYS A 79 -8.43 -14.09 -0.86
CA LYS A 79 -7.99 -14.87 -2.03
C LYS A 79 -7.93 -13.98 -3.27
N ARG A 80 -8.97 -13.16 -3.49
CA ARG A 80 -9.00 -12.21 -4.61
C ARG A 80 -7.88 -11.17 -4.55
N LEU A 81 -7.51 -10.69 -3.36
CA LEU A 81 -6.36 -9.78 -3.20
C LEU A 81 -5.05 -10.50 -3.58
N ILE A 82 -4.83 -11.71 -3.07
CA ILE A 82 -3.60 -12.48 -3.30
C ILE A 82 -3.47 -12.90 -4.78
N ASP A 83 -4.56 -13.31 -5.43
CA ASP A 83 -4.58 -13.76 -6.82
C ASP A 83 -4.16 -12.65 -7.82
N THR A 84 -4.13 -11.38 -7.40
CA THR A 84 -3.55 -10.28 -8.21
C THR A 84 -2.03 -10.37 -8.35
N GLY A 85 -1.34 -11.06 -7.44
CA GLY A 85 0.12 -11.06 -7.33
C GLY A 85 0.72 -9.78 -6.72
N GLU A 86 -0.10 -8.76 -6.44
CA GLU A 86 0.36 -7.50 -5.85
C GLU A 86 0.21 -7.42 -4.33
N PHE A 87 -0.61 -8.29 -3.75
CA PHE A 87 -0.88 -8.31 -2.31
C PHE A 87 -0.04 -9.40 -1.63
N ASN A 88 0.77 -9.01 -0.63
CA ASN A 88 1.63 -9.94 0.07
C ASN A 88 0.79 -10.84 1.02
N PRO A 89 0.83 -12.19 0.87
CA PRO A 89 0.11 -13.11 1.76
C PRO A 89 0.49 -13.02 3.25
N GLU A 90 1.69 -12.52 3.55
CA GLU A 90 2.19 -12.35 4.93
C GLU A 90 1.71 -11.03 5.57
N THR A 91 0.87 -10.24 4.88
CA THR A 91 0.32 -8.98 5.40
C THR A 91 -0.59 -9.25 6.59
N LEU A 92 -0.37 -8.57 7.72
CA LEU A 92 -1.29 -8.58 8.87
C LEU A 92 -2.64 -8.01 8.45
N LEU A 93 -3.70 -8.77 8.70
CA LEU A 93 -5.09 -8.37 8.55
C LEU A 93 -5.87 -8.67 9.83
N VAL A 94 -6.98 -7.97 10.01
CA VAL A 94 -8.00 -8.30 11.01
C VAL A 94 -9.28 -8.65 10.26
N GLY A 95 -9.72 -9.89 10.38
CA GLY A 95 -11.06 -10.29 9.94
C GLY A 95 -12.05 -10.08 11.07
N ALA A 96 -13.20 -9.49 10.76
CA ALA A 96 -14.28 -9.35 11.71
C ALA A 96 -15.63 -9.73 11.08
N ALA A 97 -16.47 -10.42 11.84
CA ALA A 97 -17.79 -10.86 11.43
C ALA A 97 -18.82 -10.53 12.51
N ARG A 98 -20.00 -10.10 12.07
CA ARG A 98 -21.18 -9.86 12.93
C ARG A 98 -20.87 -8.98 14.14
N LEU A 99 -20.05 -7.93 13.97
CA LEU A 99 -19.77 -6.95 15.02
C LEU A 99 -21.07 -6.31 15.52
N GLY A 100 -21.16 -6.09 16.84
CA GLY A 100 -22.38 -5.63 17.51
C GLY A 100 -23.45 -6.71 17.76
N SER A 101 -23.23 -7.95 17.31
CA SER A 101 -24.10 -9.08 17.66
C SER A 101 -23.73 -9.70 19.01
N ARG A 102 -24.51 -10.70 19.47
CA ARG A 102 -24.15 -11.51 20.65
C ARG A 102 -22.98 -12.46 20.41
N PHE A 103 -22.65 -12.74 19.15
CA PHE A 103 -21.64 -13.71 18.74
C PHE A 103 -20.75 -13.14 17.63
N PRO A 104 -20.04 -12.02 17.88
CA PRO A 104 -19.07 -11.50 16.93
C PRO A 104 -17.88 -12.45 16.83
N ALA A 105 -17.24 -12.48 15.67
CA ALA A 105 -15.94 -13.13 15.51
C ALA A 105 -14.92 -12.06 15.11
N ILE A 106 -13.77 -12.04 15.78
CA ILE A 106 -12.65 -11.16 15.48
C ILE A 106 -11.40 -12.03 15.52
N LYS A 107 -10.64 -12.04 14.43
CA LYS A 107 -9.36 -12.75 14.35
C LYS A 107 -8.37 -11.92 13.56
N ALA A 108 -7.17 -11.78 14.09
CA ALA A 108 -6.07 -11.11 13.42
C ALA A 108 -4.92 -12.09 13.19
N ASP A 109 -4.42 -12.12 11.96
CA ASP A 109 -3.29 -12.94 11.56
C ASP A 109 -2.79 -12.46 10.19
N THR A 110 -1.80 -13.15 9.62
CA THR A 110 -1.45 -12.96 8.21
C THR A 110 -2.64 -13.28 7.32
N ALA A 111 -2.72 -12.61 6.17
CA ALA A 111 -3.75 -12.86 5.17
C ALA A 111 -3.82 -14.35 4.78
N LYS A 112 -2.67 -15.00 4.68
CA LYS A 112 -2.54 -16.43 4.42
C LYS A 112 -3.24 -17.30 5.48
N GLU A 113 -3.04 -17.03 6.77
CA GLU A 113 -3.69 -17.81 7.83
C GLU A 113 -5.20 -17.52 7.90
N LEU A 114 -5.60 -16.26 7.69
CA LEU A 114 -7.01 -15.88 7.68
C LEU A 114 -7.81 -16.49 6.52
N LEU A 115 -7.18 -16.93 5.43
CA LEU A 115 -7.83 -17.70 4.36
C LEU A 115 -8.42 -19.02 4.86
N HIS A 116 -7.86 -19.58 5.92
CA HIS A 116 -8.22 -20.90 6.44
C HIS A 116 -9.07 -20.82 7.72
N HIS A 117 -9.36 -19.61 8.21
CA HIS A 117 -10.15 -19.39 9.40
C HIS A 117 -11.65 -19.31 9.08
N ASP A 118 -12.47 -19.98 9.89
CA ASP A 118 -13.93 -19.89 9.81
C ASP A 118 -14.44 -18.73 10.69
N PHE A 119 -14.93 -17.68 10.02
CA PHE A 119 -15.53 -16.51 10.69
C PHE A 119 -17.03 -16.70 10.97
N GLY A 120 -17.63 -17.80 10.51
CA GLY A 120 -19.06 -18.06 10.54
C GLY A 120 -19.84 -17.30 9.45
N GLU A 121 -21.10 -17.02 9.74
CA GLU A 121 -22.03 -16.38 8.80
C GLU A 121 -21.76 -14.87 8.59
N PRO A 122 -22.06 -14.32 7.40
CA PRO A 122 -21.99 -12.89 7.13
C PRO A 122 -22.88 -12.05 8.08
N PRO A 123 -22.70 -10.71 8.12
CA PRO A 123 -21.78 -9.91 7.32
C PRO A 123 -20.35 -9.90 7.87
N HIS A 124 -19.39 -9.78 6.95
CA HIS A 124 -17.96 -9.78 7.20
C HIS A 124 -17.30 -8.46 6.79
N THR A 125 -16.19 -8.12 7.42
CA THR A 125 -15.31 -7.01 7.04
C THR A 125 -13.86 -7.38 7.29
N ILE A 126 -12.94 -6.70 6.61
CA ILE A 126 -11.50 -6.83 6.84
C ILE A 126 -10.96 -5.46 7.26
N ILE A 127 -9.96 -5.45 8.12
CA ILE A 127 -9.17 -4.26 8.41
C ILE A 127 -7.73 -4.58 8.02
N ALA A 128 -7.10 -3.67 7.26
CA ALA A 128 -5.65 -3.70 7.03
C ALA A 128 -5.01 -2.67 7.97
N PRO A 129 -4.36 -3.07 9.08
CA PRO A 129 -3.86 -2.12 10.05
C PRO A 129 -2.69 -1.30 9.49
N GLY A 130 -2.72 0.03 9.65
CA GLY A 130 -1.55 0.89 9.49
C GLY A 130 -0.54 0.72 10.63
N LYS A 131 0.24 1.76 10.94
CA LYS A 131 1.28 1.70 11.96
C LYS A 131 0.62 1.53 13.32
N LEU A 132 0.86 0.44 14.04
CA LEU A 132 0.22 0.17 15.33
C LEU A 132 0.84 1.03 16.46
N HIS A 133 0.00 1.41 17.41
CA HIS A 133 0.43 1.91 18.72
C HIS A 133 0.54 0.73 19.70
N PHE A 134 1.38 0.82 20.73
CA PHE A 134 1.61 -0.32 21.65
C PHE A 134 0.30 -0.84 22.29
N MET A 135 -0.64 0.05 22.61
CA MET A 135 -1.97 -0.34 23.11
C MET A 135 -2.78 -1.13 22.07
N GLU A 136 -2.66 -0.81 20.78
CA GLU A 136 -3.35 -1.53 19.70
C GLU A 136 -2.69 -2.89 19.47
N GLU A 137 -1.37 -3.01 19.64
CA GLU A 137 -0.67 -4.29 19.61
C GLU A 137 -1.20 -5.24 20.70
N GLU A 138 -1.26 -4.75 21.94
CA GLU A 138 -1.83 -5.50 23.07
C GLU A 138 -3.30 -5.86 22.84
N ALA A 139 -4.07 -4.93 22.26
CA ALA A 139 -5.47 -5.18 21.96
C ALA A 139 -5.66 -6.24 20.86
N LEU A 140 -4.84 -6.25 19.80
CA LEU A 140 -4.90 -7.30 18.78
C LEU A 140 -4.53 -8.67 19.36
N GLU A 141 -3.55 -8.73 20.25
CA GLU A 141 -3.17 -9.97 20.94
C GLU A 141 -4.31 -10.47 21.85
N ALA A 142 -4.93 -9.59 22.63
CA ALA A 142 -5.95 -9.96 23.61
C ALA A 142 -7.36 -10.17 23.03
N LEU A 143 -7.77 -9.34 22.05
CA LEU A 143 -9.14 -9.29 21.53
C LEU A 143 -9.31 -10.03 20.20
N ALA A 144 -8.23 -10.14 19.41
CA ALA A 144 -8.26 -10.74 18.08
C ALA A 144 -7.36 -11.99 17.97
N ASP A 145 -6.84 -12.49 19.09
CA ASP A 145 -5.97 -13.68 19.17
C ASP A 145 -4.79 -13.62 18.17
N CYS A 146 -4.20 -12.43 18.02
CA CYS A 146 -3.12 -12.19 17.06
C CYS A 146 -1.78 -12.74 17.57
N PRO A 147 -1.07 -13.58 16.81
CA PRO A 147 0.25 -14.03 17.23
C PRO A 147 1.24 -12.86 17.32
N ARG A 148 1.92 -12.72 18.46
CA ARG A 148 2.90 -11.63 18.71
C ARG A 148 3.94 -11.47 17.58
N LYS A 149 4.37 -12.58 16.98
CA LYS A 149 5.32 -12.59 15.85
C LYS A 149 4.78 -11.85 14.63
N VAL A 150 3.49 -11.95 14.34
CA VAL A 150 2.85 -11.25 13.21
C VAL A 150 2.83 -9.75 13.48
N ILE A 151 2.48 -9.35 14.70
CA ILE A 151 2.51 -7.94 15.14
C ILE A 151 3.93 -7.35 15.01
N GLN A 152 4.95 -8.06 15.49
CA GLN A 152 6.35 -7.59 15.42
C GLN A 152 6.89 -7.48 13.99
N ASN A 153 6.39 -8.32 13.09
CA ASN A 153 6.75 -8.28 11.67
C ASN A 153 5.90 -7.29 10.87
N HIS A 154 4.85 -6.72 11.48
CA HIS A 154 3.98 -5.76 10.82
C HIS A 154 4.71 -4.45 10.57
N LYS A 155 5.09 -4.25 9.30
CA LYS A 155 5.72 -3.04 8.81
C LYS A 155 4.87 -2.52 7.67
N PRO A 156 3.85 -1.70 7.95
CA PRO A 156 3.11 -1.03 6.89
C PRO A 156 4.07 -0.04 6.23
N VAL A 157 4.45 -0.34 5.00
CA VAL A 157 5.38 0.47 4.21
C VAL A 157 4.60 1.10 3.07
N GLY A 158 4.73 2.41 2.91
CA GLY A 158 4.17 3.12 1.77
C GLY A 158 4.88 2.79 0.47
N GLU A 159 4.29 3.15 -0.68
CA GLU A 159 4.93 2.85 -1.98
C GLU A 159 6.25 3.64 -2.13
N THR A 160 6.31 4.85 -1.59
CA THR A 160 7.53 5.67 -1.62
C THR A 160 8.69 5.02 -0.86
N ASP A 161 8.46 4.58 0.38
CA ASP A 161 9.48 3.89 1.18
C ASP A 161 9.94 2.56 0.53
N ARG A 162 9.00 1.85 -0.10
CA ARG A 162 9.30 0.63 -0.86
C ARG A 162 10.22 0.92 -2.05
N LEU A 163 9.92 1.97 -2.82
CA LEU A 163 10.75 2.39 -3.96
C LEU A 163 12.14 2.85 -3.50
N ILE A 164 12.22 3.67 -2.45
CA ILE A 164 13.49 4.11 -1.85
C ILE A 164 14.34 2.89 -1.47
N THR A 165 13.75 1.91 -0.79
CA THR A 165 14.46 0.68 -0.37
C THR A 165 14.95 -0.11 -1.58
N LYS A 166 14.07 -0.37 -2.56
CA LYS A 166 14.41 -1.12 -3.78
C LYS A 166 15.58 -0.50 -4.54
N TYR A 167 15.50 0.80 -4.81
CA TYR A 167 16.55 1.50 -5.56
C TYR A 167 17.84 1.64 -4.74
N SER A 168 17.75 1.89 -3.44
CA SER A 168 18.95 1.97 -2.57
C SER A 168 19.74 0.67 -2.54
N VAL A 169 19.05 -0.48 -2.43
CA VAL A 169 19.69 -1.81 -2.47
C VAL A 169 20.33 -2.08 -3.83
N GLY A 170 19.61 -1.76 -4.92
CA GLY A 170 20.13 -1.90 -6.28
C GLY A 170 21.40 -1.07 -6.51
N CYS A 171 21.38 0.22 -6.14
CA CYS A 171 22.54 1.11 -6.25
C CYS A 171 23.73 0.60 -5.42
N ARG A 172 23.49 0.13 -4.19
CA ARG A 172 24.56 -0.41 -3.34
C ARG A 172 25.28 -1.57 -4.01
N LYS A 173 24.53 -2.52 -4.57
CA LYS A 173 25.08 -3.66 -5.29
C LYS A 173 25.96 -3.25 -6.47
N VAL A 174 25.47 -2.32 -7.29
CA VAL A 174 26.24 -1.81 -8.45
C VAL A 174 27.52 -1.12 -7.99
N LEU A 175 27.45 -0.28 -6.96
CA LEU A 175 28.64 0.39 -6.41
C LEU A 175 29.69 -0.59 -5.91
N ASP A 176 29.27 -1.67 -5.24
CA ASP A 176 30.19 -2.69 -4.74
C ASP A 176 30.84 -3.48 -5.90
N GLU A 177 30.09 -3.75 -6.97
CA GLU A 177 30.64 -4.36 -8.20
C GLU A 177 31.65 -3.46 -8.92
N LEU A 178 31.37 -2.15 -9.00
CA LEU A 178 32.25 -1.19 -9.67
C LEU A 178 33.56 -0.98 -8.91
N LYS A 179 33.55 -0.97 -7.58
CA LYS A 179 34.78 -0.89 -6.76
C LYS A 179 35.75 -2.06 -7.00
N ALA A 180 35.25 -3.18 -7.52
CA ALA A 180 36.05 -4.37 -7.79
C ALA A 180 36.64 -4.41 -9.22
N ARG A 181 36.39 -3.41 -10.06
CA ARG A 181 36.80 -3.39 -11.47
C ARG A 181 37.75 -2.23 -11.76
N ASN A 182 38.67 -2.44 -12.70
CA ASN A 182 39.38 -1.34 -13.35
C ASN A 182 38.43 -0.71 -14.37
N LEU A 183 38.12 0.57 -14.18
CA LEU A 183 37.21 1.33 -15.04
C LEU A 183 38.00 1.96 -16.21
N PRO A 184 37.47 1.94 -17.45
CA PRO A 184 38.04 2.72 -18.55
C PRO A 184 37.88 4.22 -18.26
N VAL A 185 38.90 5.00 -18.61
CA VAL A 185 39.08 6.38 -18.12
C VAL A 185 38.62 7.45 -19.13
N GLU A 186 38.34 7.08 -20.38
CA GLU A 186 38.00 8.04 -21.45
C GLU A 186 36.59 7.82 -22.00
N ILE A 187 35.78 8.89 -21.99
CA ILE A 187 34.45 8.99 -22.63
C ILE A 187 34.65 9.48 -24.07
N THR A 188 34.03 8.81 -25.05
CA THR A 188 34.03 9.24 -26.45
C THR A 188 32.94 10.29 -26.73
N SER A 189 33.06 11.04 -27.83
CA SER A 189 32.04 12.01 -28.25
C SER A 189 30.67 11.37 -28.49
N GLU A 190 30.63 10.15 -29.04
CA GLU A 190 29.38 9.41 -29.27
C GLU A 190 28.71 9.02 -27.95
N GLN A 191 29.49 8.58 -26.94
CA GLN A 191 28.99 8.29 -25.59
C GLN A 191 28.48 9.56 -24.89
N LEU A 192 29.14 10.70 -25.12
CA LEU A 192 28.70 11.98 -24.58
C LEU A 192 27.36 12.41 -25.19
N GLU A 193 27.20 12.32 -26.51
CA GLU A 193 25.93 12.62 -27.19
C GLU A 193 24.79 11.71 -26.71
N GLU A 194 25.07 10.43 -26.50
CA GLU A 194 24.11 9.47 -25.95
C GLU A 194 23.68 9.85 -24.51
N LEU A 195 24.62 10.21 -23.64
CA LEU A 195 24.32 10.67 -22.28
C LEU A 195 23.50 11.97 -22.27
N LEU A 196 23.83 12.94 -23.11
CA LEU A 196 23.06 14.18 -23.23
C LEU A 196 21.64 13.92 -23.72
N LYS A 197 21.47 13.01 -24.69
CA LYS A 197 20.14 12.58 -25.15
C LYS A 197 19.33 11.91 -24.04
N HIS A 198 19.97 11.08 -23.20
CA HIS A 198 19.30 10.52 -22.03
C HIS A 198 18.87 11.59 -21.02
N THR A 199 19.72 12.58 -20.75
CA THR A 199 19.39 13.74 -19.91
C THR A 199 18.17 14.50 -20.44
N GLU A 200 18.12 14.79 -21.74
CA GLU A 200 16.98 15.46 -22.38
C GLU A 200 15.69 14.65 -22.24
N ASN A 201 15.76 13.33 -22.46
CA ASN A 201 14.60 12.46 -22.29
C ASN A 201 14.09 12.45 -20.84
N TYR A 202 14.99 12.41 -19.84
CA TYR A 202 14.59 12.50 -18.44
C TYR A 202 13.95 13.85 -18.09
N LEU A 203 14.46 14.95 -18.65
CA LEU A 203 13.86 16.26 -18.45
C LEU A 203 12.45 16.33 -19.07
N TYR A 204 12.28 15.83 -20.29
CA TYR A 204 10.98 15.72 -20.95
C TYR A 204 9.99 14.88 -20.14
N ASP A 205 10.40 13.71 -19.65
CA ASP A 205 9.57 12.85 -18.83
C ASP A 205 9.15 13.54 -17.52
N SER A 206 10.02 14.34 -16.92
CA SER A 206 9.68 15.15 -15.74
C SER A 206 8.53 16.12 -16.03
N GLU A 207 8.61 16.85 -17.14
CA GLU A 207 7.56 17.77 -17.57
C GLU A 207 6.25 17.04 -17.85
N TYR A 208 6.32 15.90 -18.53
CA TYR A 208 5.17 15.04 -18.83
C TYR A 208 4.46 14.56 -17.56
N TYR A 209 5.20 14.05 -16.58
CA TYR A 209 4.63 13.46 -15.36
C TYR A 209 4.25 14.49 -14.28
N ARG A 210 4.56 15.78 -14.46
CA ARG A 210 4.42 16.83 -13.43
C ARG A 210 3.01 16.97 -12.87
N VAL A 211 1.97 16.69 -13.67
CA VAL A 211 0.57 16.86 -13.26
C VAL A 211 0.09 15.67 -12.44
N ASP A 212 0.24 14.46 -12.99
CA ASP A 212 -0.41 13.26 -12.43
C ASP A 212 0.50 12.43 -11.50
N LYS A 213 1.82 12.55 -11.64
CA LYS A 213 2.80 11.70 -10.93
C LYS A 213 4.00 12.51 -10.42
N LYS A 214 3.73 13.44 -9.49
CA LYS A 214 4.72 14.40 -8.98
C LYS A 214 6.02 13.77 -8.45
N ALA A 215 5.93 12.64 -7.73
CA ALA A 215 7.11 11.94 -7.24
C ALA A 215 7.98 11.39 -8.39
N THR A 216 7.34 10.86 -9.44
CA THR A 216 8.03 10.40 -10.66
C THR A 216 8.68 11.56 -11.38
N ALA A 217 7.96 12.68 -11.54
CA ALA A 217 8.51 13.88 -12.16
C ALA A 217 9.75 14.40 -11.42
N LEU A 218 9.67 14.52 -10.08
CA LEU A 218 10.80 14.92 -9.25
C LEU A 218 12.01 13.98 -9.41
N THR A 219 11.76 12.67 -9.54
CA THR A 219 12.81 11.69 -9.74
C THR A 219 13.47 11.85 -11.12
N CYS A 220 12.68 12.04 -12.18
CA CYS A 220 13.19 12.22 -13.54
C CYS A 220 14.10 13.46 -13.65
N VAL A 221 13.69 14.60 -13.08
CA VAL A 221 14.54 15.80 -13.10
C VAL A 221 15.82 15.61 -12.27
N ALA A 222 15.75 14.92 -11.12
CA ALA A 222 16.93 14.61 -10.31
C ALA A 222 17.93 13.71 -11.05
N TYR A 223 17.46 12.77 -11.90
CA TYR A 223 18.34 11.98 -12.76
C TYR A 223 19.01 12.83 -13.85
N ALA A 224 18.26 13.71 -14.50
CA ALA A 224 18.82 14.63 -15.51
C ALA A 224 19.91 15.52 -14.90
N GLU A 225 19.63 16.13 -13.75
CA GLU A 225 20.58 16.93 -12.97
C GLU A 225 21.83 16.12 -12.60
N GLY A 226 21.64 14.89 -12.08
CA GLY A 226 22.75 14.02 -11.69
C GLY A 226 23.68 13.61 -12.83
N ILE A 227 23.17 13.44 -14.05
CA ILE A 227 24.02 13.17 -15.23
C ILE A 227 24.86 14.42 -15.58
N LEU A 228 24.24 15.61 -15.59
CA LEU A 228 24.93 16.86 -15.89
C LEU A 228 26.03 17.17 -14.88
N ASP A 229 25.74 17.00 -13.59
CA ASP A 229 26.73 17.14 -12.52
C ASP A 229 27.89 16.14 -12.68
N ALA A 230 27.60 14.89 -13.05
CA ALA A 230 28.65 13.90 -13.29
C ALA A 230 29.57 14.30 -14.45
N LEU A 231 29.02 14.81 -15.56
CA LEU A 231 29.81 15.29 -16.69
C LEU A 231 30.67 16.50 -16.32
N LYS A 232 30.14 17.42 -15.52
CA LYS A 232 30.88 18.58 -15.00
C LYS A 232 32.01 18.15 -14.07
N LEU A 233 31.75 17.21 -13.15
CA LEU A 233 32.76 16.67 -12.22
C LEU A 233 33.89 15.92 -12.94
N LEU A 234 33.59 15.30 -14.08
CA LEU A 234 34.58 14.67 -14.96
C LEU A 234 35.37 15.69 -15.81
N GLY A 235 35.02 16.98 -15.76
CA GLY A 235 35.67 18.05 -16.53
C GLY A 235 35.35 18.02 -18.03
N ILE A 236 34.26 17.33 -18.42
CA ILE A 236 33.86 17.17 -19.83
C ILE A 236 33.06 18.38 -20.31
N VAL A 237 32.28 18.99 -19.41
CA VAL A 237 31.44 20.17 -19.66
C VAL A 237 31.64 21.20 -18.56
N ASP A 238 31.35 22.47 -18.86
CA ASP A 238 31.43 23.57 -17.89
C ASP A 238 30.17 24.45 -18.00
N PHE A 239 29.51 24.68 -16.86
CA PHE A 239 28.27 25.48 -16.76
C PHE A 239 27.99 25.87 -15.30
N GLU A 240 27.11 26.85 -15.08
CA GLU A 240 26.60 27.24 -13.75
C GLU A 240 25.09 26.98 -13.66
N TRP A 241 24.60 26.66 -12.45
CA TRP A 241 23.18 26.39 -12.16
C TRP A 241 22.36 27.68 -11.99
#